data_AF-A0A4U7B2U7-F1
#
_entry.id   AF-A0A4U7B2U7-F1
#
_cell.length_a   1.000
_cell.length_b   1.000
_cell.length_c   1.000
_cell.angle_alpha   90.00
_cell.angle_beta   90.00
_cell.angle_gamma   90.00
#
_symmetry.space_group_name_H-M   'P 1'
#
loop_
_entity.id
_entity.type
_entity.pdbx_description
1 polymer ?
#
loop_
_entity_poly.entity_id
_entity_poly.type
_entity_poly.pdbx_seq_one_letter_code
_entity_poly.pdbx_strand_id
1 'polypeptide(L)'
;MASQQALSTALGAVDLSDSHTSPTAAQRALQLPEIISVLFENIFRYGPEDWAEIIPDDDEDRQDYFNAWDDLTSCSLVNRIWHVEAKRLLVIEPMEEPMEVFAPNGLSGTITNIPESRRQFYARYIKDANLWSVSDEEIGKINELLSGLEFTRLKYLRIFIDHDHRLPRINAPNLEALHLDPRREYYPDYWAVTQDGFELIMNEVVNVFKHVPAIEFWDQCVAYPGAIERFKDRMPPTLKLDHDEVLETNDNMW
;
A
#
# COMPACT_ATOMS: atom_id res chain seq x y z
N MET A 1 49.74 -24.43 19.18
CA MET A 1 48.96 -24.35 20.44
C MET A 1 48.31 -22.98 20.47
N ALA A 2 47.00 -22.76 20.41
CA ALA A 2 45.82 -23.59 20.20
C ALA A 2 44.79 -22.59 19.65
N SER A 3 44.28 -22.77 18.42
CA SER A 3 43.20 -21.90 17.92
C SER A 3 42.49 -22.45 16.67
N GLN A 4 43.13 -23.29 15.85
CA GLN A 4 42.46 -23.85 14.65
C GLN A 4 41.82 -25.23 14.84
N GLN A 5 41.90 -25.83 16.03
CA GLN A 5 41.36 -27.17 16.30
C GLN A 5 40.06 -27.17 17.11
N ALA A 6 39.50 -26.01 17.46
CA ALA A 6 38.29 -25.90 18.29
C ALA A 6 37.01 -25.52 17.50
N LEU A 7 37.09 -25.30 16.18
CA LEU A 7 35.92 -25.01 15.32
C LEU A 7 35.49 -26.21 14.45
N SER A 8 36.14 -27.36 14.62
CA SER A 8 35.88 -28.59 13.85
C SER A 8 35.00 -29.61 14.58
N THR A 9 34.40 -29.28 15.72
CA THR A 9 33.70 -30.28 16.57
C THR A 9 32.29 -29.88 17.01
N ALA A 10 31.65 -28.90 16.37
CA ALA A 10 30.25 -28.54 16.64
C ALA A 10 29.34 -28.56 15.40
N LEU A 11 29.89 -28.81 14.21
CA LEU A 11 29.11 -29.07 13.00
C LEU A 11 29.67 -30.35 12.43
N GLY A 12 28.89 -31.44 12.55
CA GLY A 12 29.20 -32.69 11.89
C GLY A 12 29.54 -32.38 10.43
N ALA A 13 30.70 -32.86 9.98
CA ALA A 13 31.14 -32.75 8.61
C ALA A 13 30.02 -33.28 7.70
N VAL A 14 29.23 -32.37 7.13
CA VAL A 14 28.36 -32.69 6.02
C VAL A 14 29.30 -32.85 4.85
N ASP A 15 29.63 -34.10 4.58
CA ASP A 15 30.29 -34.53 3.38
C ASP A 15 29.48 -34.00 2.18
N LEU A 16 30.02 -33.01 1.48
CA LEU A 16 29.45 -32.43 0.25
C LEU A 16 29.75 -33.33 -0.95
N SER A 17 29.93 -34.65 -0.74
CA SER A 17 30.00 -35.62 -1.79
C SER A 17 28.58 -35.90 -2.30
N ASP A 18 28.34 -35.56 -3.58
CA ASP A 18 27.19 -35.84 -4.44
C ASP A 18 26.14 -36.83 -3.89
N SER A 19 25.32 -36.38 -2.93
CA SER A 19 24.06 -37.06 -2.65
C SER A 19 23.03 -36.49 -3.61
N HIS A 20 22.89 -37.12 -4.78
CA HIS A 20 21.65 -37.04 -5.58
C HIS A 20 20.54 -37.78 -4.84
N THR A 21 20.25 -37.36 -3.62
CA THR A 21 19.03 -37.75 -2.93
C THR A 21 17.90 -37.09 -3.69
N SER A 22 17.04 -37.92 -4.28
CA SER A 22 15.86 -37.42 -4.98
C SER A 22 15.06 -36.54 -4.02
N PRO A 23 14.65 -35.33 -4.43
CA PRO A 23 13.96 -34.41 -3.54
C PRO A 23 12.74 -35.11 -2.95
N THR A 24 12.49 -34.89 -1.66
CA THR A 24 11.31 -35.44 -0.99
C THR A 24 10.04 -34.88 -1.62
N ALA A 25 8.89 -35.54 -1.38
CA ALA A 25 7.61 -35.02 -1.82
C ALA A 25 7.35 -33.59 -1.28
N ALA A 26 7.75 -33.32 -0.04
CA ALA A 26 7.66 -31.99 0.56
C ALA A 26 8.56 -30.97 -0.15
N GLN A 27 9.82 -31.32 -0.44
CA GLN A 27 10.73 -30.43 -1.19
C GLN A 27 10.22 -30.14 -2.60
N ARG A 28 9.62 -31.12 -3.28
CA ARG A 28 8.97 -30.91 -4.58
C ARG A 28 7.74 -30.01 -4.46
N ALA A 29 6.90 -30.20 -3.44
CA ALA A 29 5.73 -29.36 -3.21
C ALA A 29 6.10 -27.90 -2.93
N LEU A 30 7.17 -27.66 -2.15
CA LEU A 30 7.68 -26.32 -1.86
C LEU A 30 8.41 -25.64 -3.05
N GLN A 31 8.50 -26.32 -4.19
CA GLN A 31 8.92 -25.73 -5.47
C GLN A 31 7.75 -25.40 -6.39
N LEU A 32 6.51 -25.72 -6.01
CA LEU A 32 5.31 -25.40 -6.79
C LEU A 32 4.80 -24.00 -6.38
N PRO A 33 4.71 -23.04 -7.33
CA PRO A 33 4.21 -21.70 -7.05
C PRO A 33 2.80 -21.72 -6.44
N GLU A 34 1.94 -22.65 -6.84
CA GLU A 34 0.56 -22.75 -6.36
C GLU A 34 0.51 -23.13 -4.88
N ILE A 35 1.40 -24.01 -4.42
CA ILE A 35 1.50 -24.41 -3.02
C ILE A 35 2.12 -23.29 -2.19
N ILE A 36 3.21 -22.68 -2.69
CA ILE A 36 3.88 -21.58 -2.01
C ILE A 36 2.98 -20.35 -1.89
N SER A 37 2.23 -20.00 -2.94
CA SER A 37 1.28 -18.89 -2.91
C SER A 37 0.22 -19.10 -1.84
N VAL A 38 -0.35 -20.31 -1.71
CA VAL A 38 -1.35 -20.61 -0.68
C VAL A 38 -0.72 -20.53 0.72
N LEU A 39 0.49 -21.07 0.91
CA LEU A 39 1.19 -20.98 2.20
C LEU A 39 1.46 -19.54 2.59
N PHE A 40 1.98 -18.73 1.68
CA PHE A 40 2.31 -17.34 1.95
C PHE A 40 1.04 -16.48 2.13
N GLU A 41 -0.04 -16.76 1.42
CA GLU A 41 -1.34 -16.12 1.68
C GLU A 41 -1.87 -16.46 3.07
N ASN A 42 -1.63 -17.67 3.58
CA ASN A 42 -1.97 -18.01 4.96
C ASN A 42 -1.06 -17.32 5.97
N ILE A 43 0.25 -17.22 5.72
CA ILE A 43 1.18 -16.42 6.55
C ILE A 43 0.75 -14.95 6.54
N PHE A 44 0.29 -14.44 5.40
CA PHE A 44 -0.13 -13.05 5.29
C PHE A 44 -1.46 -12.77 6.02
N ARG A 45 -2.48 -13.63 5.83
CA ARG A 45 -3.83 -13.42 6.37
C ARG A 45 -4.04 -13.90 7.81
N TYR A 46 -3.31 -14.94 8.19
CA TYR A 46 -3.40 -15.57 9.50
C TYR A 46 -2.03 -15.62 10.16
N GLY A 47 -1.10 -14.81 9.66
CA GLY A 47 0.11 -14.47 10.40
C GLY A 47 -0.29 -13.96 11.78
N PRO A 48 0.62 -14.06 12.75
CA PRO A 48 0.25 -14.04 14.15
C PRO A 48 -0.21 -12.66 14.63
N GLU A 49 -1.44 -12.25 14.33
CA GLU A 49 -2.16 -11.24 15.12
C GLU A 49 -2.36 -11.76 16.56
N ASP A 50 -2.46 -13.08 16.73
CA ASP A 50 -2.60 -13.76 18.02
C ASP A 50 -1.28 -14.27 18.64
N TRP A 51 -0.13 -14.15 17.96
CA TRP A 51 1.19 -14.55 18.48
C TRP A 51 2.22 -13.43 18.38
N ALA A 52 1.85 -12.22 18.78
CA ALA A 52 2.81 -11.41 19.53
C ALA A 52 3.12 -12.15 20.85
N GLU A 53 3.77 -13.32 20.76
CA GLU A 53 4.53 -13.86 21.87
C GLU A 53 5.58 -12.78 22.14
N ILE A 54 5.30 -11.96 23.14
CA ILE A 54 6.32 -11.19 23.82
C ILE A 54 7.30 -12.25 24.33
N ILE A 55 8.31 -12.57 23.53
CA ILE A 55 9.45 -13.33 24.01
C ILE A 55 10.14 -12.36 24.97
N PRO A 56 10.06 -12.61 26.30
CA PRO A 56 10.77 -11.76 27.23
C PRO A 56 12.24 -12.05 27.00
N ASP A 57 12.96 -11.12 26.36
CA ASP A 57 14.41 -11.16 26.38
C ASP A 57 14.83 -10.83 27.83
N ASP A 58 15.76 -11.59 28.39
CA ASP A 58 16.25 -11.40 29.77
C ASP A 58 16.93 -10.02 29.97
N ASP A 59 17.18 -9.30 28.87
CA ASP A 59 17.59 -7.91 28.81
C ASP A 59 16.38 -7.07 28.33
N GLU A 60 15.73 -6.31 29.24
CA GLU A 60 14.47 -5.54 29.08
C GLU A 60 14.40 -4.50 27.91
N ASP A 61 15.30 -4.53 26.93
CA ASP A 61 15.51 -3.47 25.94
C ASP A 61 15.06 -3.80 24.49
N ARG A 62 14.57 -5.01 24.20
CA ARG A 62 14.02 -5.34 22.86
C ARG A 62 12.77 -6.21 22.90
N GLN A 63 11.66 -5.63 22.45
CA GLN A 63 10.48 -6.38 22.01
C GLN A 63 10.63 -6.62 20.51
N ASP A 64 11.06 -7.82 20.12
CA ASP A 64 11.08 -8.23 18.71
C ASP A 64 9.67 -8.66 18.29
N TYR A 65 8.92 -7.74 17.69
CA TYR A 65 7.62 -8.04 17.08
C TYR A 65 7.85 -8.72 15.72
N PHE A 66 7.76 -10.04 15.66
CA PHE A 66 7.72 -10.76 14.38
C PHE A 66 6.30 -10.69 13.81
N ASN A 67 6.11 -9.91 12.75
CA ASN A 67 4.83 -9.85 12.04
C ASN A 67 4.91 -10.62 10.71
N ALA A 68 3.76 -10.82 10.07
CA ALA A 68 3.66 -11.52 8.78
C ALA A 68 4.59 -10.93 7.69
N TRP A 69 4.92 -9.65 7.80
CA TRP A 69 5.81 -8.97 6.87
C TRP A 69 7.26 -9.44 7.00
N ASP A 70 7.75 -9.66 8.23
CA ASP A 70 9.10 -10.19 8.48
C ASP A 70 9.23 -11.62 8.00
N ASP A 71 8.22 -12.45 8.25
CA ASP A 71 8.17 -13.83 7.76
C ASP A 71 8.20 -13.88 6.23
N LEU A 72 7.39 -13.07 5.56
CA LEU A 72 7.40 -12.98 4.10
C LEU A 72 8.70 -12.38 3.57
N THR A 73 9.29 -11.42 4.27
CA THR A 73 10.60 -10.86 3.90
C THR A 73 11.66 -11.95 3.96
N SER A 74 11.69 -12.74 5.02
CA SER A 74 12.59 -13.90 5.18
C SER A 74 12.33 -14.97 4.12
N CYS A 75 11.07 -15.29 3.85
CA CYS A 75 10.67 -16.19 2.78
C CYS A 75 11.18 -15.71 1.41
N SER A 76 11.18 -14.39 1.18
CA SER A 76 11.64 -13.82 -0.09
C SER A 76 13.14 -14.01 -0.36
N LEU A 77 13.93 -14.40 0.65
CA LEU A 77 15.36 -14.63 0.55
C LEU A 77 15.74 -16.10 0.27
N VAL A 78 14.79 -17.04 0.37
CA VAL A 78 15.07 -18.48 0.31
C VAL A 78 15.49 -18.94 -1.10
N ASN A 79 14.68 -18.64 -2.11
CA ASN A 79 14.96 -18.96 -3.50
C ASN A 79 14.12 -18.07 -4.44
N ARG A 80 14.36 -18.17 -5.75
CA ARG A 80 13.69 -17.32 -6.75
C ARG A 80 12.16 -17.46 -6.77
N ILE A 81 11.62 -18.66 -6.54
CA ILE A 81 10.16 -18.90 -6.56
C ILE A 81 9.53 -18.24 -5.34
N TRP A 82 10.11 -18.47 -4.17
CA TRP A 82 9.67 -17.88 -2.91
C TRP A 82 9.81 -16.35 -2.94
N HIS A 83 10.89 -15.84 -3.53
CA HIS A 83 11.07 -14.42 -3.76
C HIS A 83 9.90 -13.79 -4.51
N VAL A 84 9.49 -14.40 -5.63
CA VAL A 84 8.39 -13.87 -6.46
C VAL A 84 7.06 -13.89 -5.71
N GLU A 85 6.74 -15.00 -5.04
CA GLU A 85 5.46 -15.13 -4.33
C GLU A 85 5.40 -14.28 -3.05
N ALA A 86 6.48 -14.22 -2.27
CA ALA A 86 6.51 -13.41 -1.05
C ALA A 86 6.51 -11.92 -1.38
N LYS A 87 7.35 -11.47 -2.33
CA LYS A 87 7.35 -10.06 -2.76
C LYS A 87 6.03 -9.64 -3.38
N ARG A 88 5.32 -10.55 -4.05
CA ARG A 88 3.97 -10.29 -4.54
C ARG A 88 3.07 -9.83 -3.39
N LEU A 89 3.02 -10.55 -2.27
CA LEU A 89 2.16 -10.20 -1.13
C LEU A 89 2.64 -8.94 -0.40
N LEU A 90 3.95 -8.78 -0.20
CA LEU A 90 4.54 -7.58 0.37
C LEU A 90 4.23 -6.30 -0.44
N VAL A 91 3.89 -6.41 -1.73
CA VAL A 91 3.54 -5.24 -2.56
C VAL A 91 2.02 -4.99 -2.64
N ILE A 92 1.18 -6.00 -2.38
CA ILE A 92 -0.27 -5.93 -2.61
C ILE A 92 -1.03 -5.27 -1.47
N GLU A 93 -0.63 -5.56 -0.24
CA GLU A 93 -1.34 -5.15 0.98
C GLU A 93 -0.27 -4.67 1.98
N PRO A 94 0.25 -3.42 1.85
CA PRO A 94 0.98 -2.80 2.97
C PRO A 94 -0.02 -2.74 4.14
N MET A 95 0.32 -3.38 5.25
CA MET A 95 -0.58 -3.76 6.35
C MET A 95 -1.75 -2.79 6.60
N GLU A 96 -2.95 -3.35 6.79
CA GLU A 96 -4.22 -2.66 7.12
C GLU A 96 -4.20 -1.96 8.50
N GLU A 97 -3.06 -1.89 9.18
CA GLU A 97 -2.91 -1.21 10.48
C GLU A 97 -2.70 0.30 10.29
N PRO A 98 -3.47 1.20 10.94
CA PRO A 98 -3.39 2.65 10.75
C PRO A 98 -2.12 3.32 11.29
N MET A 99 -1.12 2.57 11.77
CA MET A 99 -0.04 3.10 12.60
C MET A 99 1.33 3.22 11.97
N GLU A 100 1.50 2.95 10.67
CA GLU A 100 2.70 3.38 9.94
C GLU A 100 2.32 4.26 8.75
N VAL A 101 1.96 5.49 9.13
CA VAL A 101 2.38 6.69 8.43
C VAL A 101 3.72 6.43 7.71
N PHE A 102 3.76 6.67 6.39
CA PHE A 102 4.98 6.70 5.57
C PHE A 102 5.60 5.36 5.12
N ALA A 103 4.92 4.61 4.25
CA ALA A 103 5.61 4.35 2.98
C ALA A 103 5.72 5.73 2.31
N PRO A 104 6.89 6.40 2.26
CA PRO A 104 6.97 7.76 1.74
C PRO A 104 6.35 7.75 0.34
N ASN A 105 5.21 8.45 0.22
CA ASN A 105 4.42 8.66 -1.00
C ASN A 105 3.42 7.53 -1.41
N GLY A 106 3.13 6.53 -0.57
CA GLY A 106 2.13 5.50 -0.87
C GLY A 106 2.44 4.69 -2.14
N LEU A 107 1.46 4.50 -3.01
CA LEU A 107 1.57 3.72 -4.25
C LEU A 107 2.72 4.21 -5.15
N SER A 108 2.92 5.53 -5.29
CA SER A 108 4.00 6.06 -6.12
C SER A 108 5.38 5.73 -5.55
N GLY A 109 5.52 5.76 -4.21
CA GLY A 109 6.72 5.29 -3.52
C GLY A 109 7.00 3.81 -3.78
N THR A 110 5.98 2.96 -3.64
CA THR A 110 6.07 1.52 -3.91
C THR A 110 6.49 1.23 -5.34
N ILE A 111 5.86 1.87 -6.33
CA ILE A 111 6.15 1.66 -7.76
C ILE A 111 7.54 2.17 -8.13
N THR A 112 8.02 3.25 -7.51
CA THR A 112 9.36 3.80 -7.74
C THR A 112 10.45 2.79 -7.42
N ASN A 113 10.28 2.01 -6.34
CA ASN A 113 11.23 1.00 -5.89
C ASN A 113 11.21 -0.30 -6.72
N ILE A 114 10.25 -0.44 -7.64
CA ILE A 114 10.13 -1.60 -8.51
C ILE A 114 10.82 -1.31 -9.86
N PRO A 115 11.71 -2.21 -10.35
CA PRO A 115 12.28 -2.09 -11.69
C PRO A 115 11.18 -1.93 -12.74
N GLU A 116 11.37 -1.01 -13.69
CA GLU A 116 10.34 -0.63 -14.68
C GLU A 116 9.72 -1.85 -15.39
N SER A 117 10.54 -2.82 -15.81
CA SER A 117 10.13 -4.06 -16.47
C SER A 117 9.23 -4.98 -15.61
N ARG A 118 9.11 -4.71 -14.31
CA ARG A 118 8.33 -5.49 -13.34
C ARG A 118 7.11 -4.74 -12.79
N ARG A 119 7.01 -3.42 -12.99
CA ARG A 119 5.92 -2.60 -12.41
C ARG A 119 4.54 -3.11 -12.79
N GLN A 120 4.31 -3.39 -14.07
CA GLN A 120 3.02 -3.90 -14.55
C GLN A 120 2.68 -5.28 -13.98
N PHE A 121 3.67 -6.14 -13.71
CA PHE A 121 3.42 -7.44 -13.09
C PHE A 121 2.81 -7.25 -11.70
N TYR A 122 3.38 -6.36 -10.87
CA TYR A 122 2.88 -6.11 -9.53
C TYR A 122 1.60 -5.28 -9.51
N ALA A 123 1.47 -4.27 -10.39
CA ALA A 123 0.28 -3.42 -10.50
C ALA A 123 -1.03 -4.21 -10.69
N ARG A 124 -0.96 -5.38 -11.36
CA ARG A 124 -2.12 -6.27 -11.57
C ARG A 124 -2.66 -6.94 -10.31
N TYR A 125 -1.90 -6.91 -9.22
CA TYR A 125 -2.31 -7.56 -7.99
C TYR A 125 -2.77 -6.59 -6.92
N ILE A 126 -2.46 -5.30 -7.04
CA ILE A 126 -2.86 -4.26 -6.09
C ILE A 126 -4.39 -4.13 -6.14
N LYS A 127 -5.03 -4.31 -4.98
CA LYS A 127 -6.48 -4.17 -4.80
C LYS A 127 -6.87 -2.87 -4.13
N ASP A 128 -6.02 -2.40 -3.25
CA ASP A 128 -6.19 -1.22 -2.43
C ASP A 128 -4.92 -0.40 -2.52
N ALA A 129 -5.06 0.92 -2.66
CA ALA A 129 -3.91 1.78 -2.78
C ALA A 129 -4.14 3.13 -2.12
N ASN A 130 -3.03 3.69 -1.65
CA ASN A 130 -2.96 5.04 -1.12
C ASN A 130 -2.13 5.91 -2.09
N LEU A 131 -2.61 7.11 -2.38
CA LEU A 131 -1.86 8.15 -3.09
C LEU A 131 -1.89 9.44 -2.29
N TRP A 132 -1.01 10.36 -2.65
CA TRP A 132 -0.98 11.71 -2.13
C TRP A 132 -1.35 12.68 -3.24
N SER A 133 -2.03 13.77 -2.88
CA SER A 133 -2.02 14.99 -3.69
C SER A 133 -0.59 15.46 -3.87
N VAL A 134 -0.28 16.04 -5.03
CA VAL A 134 1.07 16.51 -5.34
C VAL A 134 1.06 17.93 -5.90
N SER A 135 2.22 18.56 -5.86
CA SER A 135 2.42 19.90 -6.43
C SER A 135 2.33 19.88 -7.97
N ASP A 136 2.15 21.07 -8.55
CA ASP A 136 2.21 21.26 -10.02
C ASP A 136 3.57 20.86 -10.63
N GLU A 137 4.65 20.92 -9.83
CA GLU A 137 5.99 20.53 -10.30
C GLU A 137 6.18 19.00 -10.34
N GLU A 138 5.47 18.28 -9.47
CA GLU A 138 5.61 16.84 -9.30
C GLU A 138 4.61 16.03 -10.12
N ILE A 139 3.44 16.59 -10.40
CA ILE A 139 2.36 15.89 -11.10
C ILE A 139 2.80 15.27 -12.44
N GLY A 140 3.70 15.94 -13.17
CA GLY A 140 4.29 15.42 -14.40
C GLY A 140 5.09 14.13 -14.18
N LYS A 141 5.96 14.12 -13.18
CA LYS A 141 6.81 12.97 -12.83
C LYS A 141 5.97 11.79 -12.35
N ILE A 142 4.96 12.04 -11.51
CA ILE A 142 4.09 10.97 -11.00
C ILE A 142 3.22 10.39 -12.13
N ASN A 143 2.66 11.23 -13.00
CA ASN A 143 1.90 10.76 -14.15
C ASN A 143 2.76 9.95 -15.13
N GLU A 144 4.03 10.34 -15.33
CA GLU A 144 4.98 9.55 -16.13
C GLU A 144 5.28 8.20 -15.48
N LEU A 145 5.51 8.17 -14.16
CA LEU A 145 5.77 6.95 -13.39
C LEU A 145 4.62 5.93 -13.51
N LEU A 146 3.38 6.41 -13.46
CA LEU A 146 2.17 5.58 -13.55
C LEU A 146 1.71 5.34 -14.99
N SER A 147 2.31 6.03 -15.96
CA SER A 147 1.94 5.92 -17.37
C SER A 147 2.15 4.50 -17.90
N GLY A 148 1.15 3.98 -18.60
CA GLY A 148 1.18 2.63 -19.17
C GLY A 148 0.98 1.51 -18.16
N LEU A 149 0.86 1.79 -16.86
CA LEU A 149 0.48 0.80 -15.86
C LEU A 149 -1.04 0.67 -15.78
N GLU A 150 -1.53 -0.56 -15.87
CA GLU A 150 -2.93 -0.91 -15.68
C GLU A 150 -3.14 -1.66 -14.35
N PHE A 151 -3.96 -1.08 -13.49
CA PHE A 151 -4.31 -1.60 -12.17
C PHE A 151 -5.64 -2.35 -12.26
N THR A 152 -5.63 -3.53 -12.88
CA THR A 152 -6.85 -4.29 -13.20
C THR A 152 -7.60 -4.82 -12.00
N ARG A 153 -6.97 -4.90 -10.83
CA ARG A 153 -7.60 -5.37 -9.59
C ARG A 153 -7.85 -4.28 -8.56
N LEU A 154 -7.42 -3.05 -8.82
CA LEU A 154 -7.59 -1.93 -7.89
C LEU A 154 -9.07 -1.58 -7.79
N LYS A 155 -9.61 -1.70 -6.57
CA LYS A 155 -11.01 -1.49 -6.20
C LYS A 155 -11.21 -0.22 -5.40
N TYR A 156 -10.29 0.05 -4.47
CA TYR A 156 -10.37 1.22 -3.61
C TYR A 156 -9.07 2.01 -3.70
N LEU A 157 -9.21 3.31 -3.92
CA LEU A 157 -8.10 4.25 -3.97
C LEU A 157 -8.35 5.34 -2.96
N ARG A 158 -7.49 5.44 -1.94
CA ARG A 158 -7.48 6.58 -1.02
C ARG A 158 -6.48 7.62 -1.51
N ILE A 159 -6.88 8.87 -1.54
CA ILE A 159 -6.00 10.00 -1.80
C ILE A 159 -5.95 10.85 -0.53
N PHE A 160 -4.79 10.88 0.09
CA PHE A 160 -4.45 11.83 1.15
C PHE A 160 -4.22 13.20 0.51
N ILE A 161 -4.99 14.19 0.95
CA ILE A 161 -4.91 15.55 0.44
C ILE A 161 -4.38 16.45 1.55
N ASP A 162 -3.21 17.01 1.29
CA ASP A 162 -2.58 17.99 2.17
C ASP A 162 -2.68 19.40 1.54
N HIS A 163 -1.60 20.17 1.54
CA HIS A 163 -1.55 21.53 0.96
C HIS A 163 -1.67 21.56 -0.56
N ASP A 164 -1.37 20.44 -1.22
CA ASP A 164 -1.37 20.30 -2.67
C ASP A 164 -2.74 19.83 -3.18
N HIS A 165 -3.03 20.15 -4.44
CA HIS A 165 -4.36 19.88 -5.01
C HIS A 165 -4.33 19.06 -6.31
N ARG A 166 -3.15 18.73 -6.85
CA ARG A 166 -3.07 17.95 -8.09
C ARG A 166 -3.21 16.47 -7.82
N LEU A 167 -4.05 15.81 -8.60
CA LEU A 167 -4.33 14.39 -8.46
C LEU A 167 -3.67 13.58 -9.57
N PRO A 168 -2.79 12.62 -9.25
CA PRO A 168 -2.18 11.73 -10.24
C PRO A 168 -3.23 10.94 -11.02
N ARG A 169 -2.97 10.77 -12.33
CA ARG A 169 -3.77 9.92 -13.21
C ARG A 169 -3.38 8.46 -13.02
N ILE A 170 -4.37 7.61 -12.88
CA ILE A 170 -4.20 6.17 -12.74
C ILE A 170 -5.16 5.45 -13.68
N ASN A 171 -4.69 4.39 -14.34
CA ASN A 171 -5.54 3.52 -15.15
C ASN A 171 -6.03 2.36 -14.29
N ALA A 172 -7.17 2.55 -13.64
CA ALA A 172 -7.82 1.59 -12.76
C ALA A 172 -9.24 1.28 -13.29
N PRO A 173 -9.38 0.43 -14.33
CA PRO A 173 -10.65 0.25 -15.04
C PRO A 173 -11.76 -0.37 -14.18
N ASN A 174 -11.40 -1.00 -13.06
CA ASN A 174 -12.31 -1.70 -12.16
C ASN A 174 -12.45 -1.02 -10.80
N LEU A 175 -12.08 0.27 -10.70
CA LEU A 175 -12.17 1.06 -9.49
C LEU A 175 -13.63 1.21 -9.05
N GLU A 176 -13.92 0.85 -7.81
CA GLU A 176 -15.25 0.85 -7.22
C GLU A 176 -15.49 2.10 -6.36
N ALA A 177 -14.47 2.57 -5.64
CA ALA A 177 -14.58 3.81 -4.88
C ALA A 177 -13.26 4.59 -4.84
N LEU A 178 -13.42 5.91 -4.78
CA LEU A 178 -12.36 6.87 -4.50
C LEU A 178 -12.62 7.46 -3.11
N HIS A 179 -11.69 7.22 -2.18
CA HIS A 179 -11.74 7.80 -0.85
C HIS A 179 -10.87 9.05 -0.85
N LEU A 180 -11.46 10.21 -0.56
CA LEU A 180 -10.76 11.46 -0.41
C LEU A 180 -10.55 11.70 1.08
N ASP A 181 -9.30 11.88 1.46
CA ASP A 181 -8.92 12.13 2.84
C ASP A 181 -8.32 13.53 2.93
N PRO A 182 -9.18 14.55 3.09
CA PRO A 182 -8.73 15.92 3.29
C PRO A 182 -8.28 16.06 4.74
N ARG A 183 -6.97 16.10 4.95
CA ARG A 183 -6.36 16.03 6.28
C ARG A 183 -6.90 17.12 7.21
N ARG A 184 -7.53 16.69 8.31
CA ARG A 184 -7.94 17.51 9.45
C ARG A 184 -7.11 17.16 10.66
N GLU A 185 -6.43 18.16 11.24
CA GLU A 185 -5.76 17.98 12.53
C GLU A 185 -6.44 18.86 13.58
N TYR A 186 -6.57 18.33 14.80
CA TYR A 186 -7.17 19.07 15.92
C TYR A 186 -6.12 19.73 16.82
N TYR A 187 -4.85 19.30 16.72
CA TYR A 187 -3.77 19.76 17.59
C TYR A 187 -2.43 19.89 16.83
N PRO A 188 -2.09 21.07 16.29
CA PRO A 188 -2.90 22.29 16.28
C PRO A 188 -4.15 22.13 15.40
N ASP A 189 -5.15 22.98 15.65
CA ASP A 189 -6.34 23.09 14.81
C ASP A 189 -5.91 23.50 13.39
N TYR A 190 -6.08 22.58 12.44
CA TYR A 190 -5.56 22.72 11.09
C TYR A 190 -6.45 22.03 10.07
N TRP A 191 -6.71 22.72 8.96
CA TRP A 191 -7.48 22.24 7.82
C TRP A 191 -6.55 22.26 6.60
N ALA A 192 -6.19 21.09 6.07
CA ALA A 192 -5.40 21.05 4.84
C ALA A 192 -6.21 21.55 3.64
N VAL A 193 -7.50 21.21 3.61
CA VAL A 193 -8.40 21.58 2.53
C VAL A 193 -9.34 22.69 2.99
N THR A 194 -9.02 23.91 2.55
CA THR A 194 -9.87 25.09 2.69
C THR A 194 -10.96 25.11 1.62
N GLN A 195 -11.87 26.10 1.66
CA GLN A 195 -12.97 26.21 0.70
C GLN A 195 -12.49 26.39 -0.74
N ASP A 196 -11.41 27.16 -0.94
CA ASP A 196 -10.77 27.31 -2.25
C ASP A 196 -10.08 26.02 -2.68
N GLY A 197 -9.39 25.35 -1.75
CA GLY A 197 -8.79 24.03 -1.99
C GLY A 197 -9.81 23.00 -2.43
N PHE A 198 -10.98 22.97 -1.78
CA PHE A 198 -12.09 22.07 -2.13
C PHE A 198 -12.51 22.22 -3.60
N GLU A 199 -12.72 23.46 -4.07
CA GLU A 199 -13.08 23.71 -5.48
C GLU A 199 -11.98 23.23 -6.44
N LEU A 200 -10.70 23.43 -6.10
CA LEU A 200 -9.58 22.96 -6.91
C LEU A 200 -9.52 21.42 -6.97
N ILE A 201 -9.68 20.75 -5.83
CA ILE A 201 -9.67 19.28 -5.76
C ILE A 201 -10.87 18.71 -6.52
N MET A 202 -12.07 19.24 -6.32
CA MET A 202 -13.26 18.79 -7.05
C MET A 202 -13.12 18.96 -8.56
N ASN A 203 -12.47 20.04 -9.02
CA ASN A 203 -12.11 20.20 -10.42
C ASN A 203 -11.20 19.08 -10.93
N GLU A 204 -10.17 18.72 -10.18
CA GLU A 204 -9.27 17.61 -10.52
C GLU A 204 -10.00 16.26 -10.50
N VAL A 205 -10.87 16.01 -9.52
CA VAL A 205 -11.69 14.79 -9.44
C VAL A 205 -12.59 14.66 -10.67
N VAL A 206 -13.28 15.73 -11.09
CA VAL A 206 -14.08 15.73 -12.33
C VAL A 206 -13.23 15.43 -13.56
N ASN A 207 -11.97 15.87 -13.59
CA ASN A 207 -11.08 15.70 -14.74
C ASN A 207 -10.42 14.32 -14.80
N VAL A 208 -10.10 13.73 -13.65
CA VAL A 208 -9.30 12.50 -13.54
C VAL A 208 -10.17 11.28 -13.23
N PHE A 209 -11.18 11.44 -12.39
CA PHE A 209 -11.95 10.36 -11.78
C PHE A 209 -13.45 10.42 -12.12
N LYS A 210 -13.82 11.07 -13.23
CA LYS A 210 -15.23 11.20 -13.67
C LYS A 210 -16.01 9.89 -13.76
N HIS A 211 -15.31 8.79 -14.02
CA HIS A 211 -15.90 7.47 -14.25
C HIS A 211 -16.11 6.65 -12.97
N VAL A 212 -15.59 7.12 -11.84
CA VAL A 212 -15.66 6.37 -10.58
C VAL A 212 -17.11 6.32 -10.08
N PRO A 213 -17.61 5.14 -9.64
CA PRO A 213 -19.01 4.99 -9.27
C PRO A 213 -19.33 5.49 -7.85
N ALA A 214 -18.35 5.56 -6.95
CA ALA A 214 -18.51 6.08 -5.60
C ALA A 214 -17.35 6.98 -5.17
N ILE A 215 -17.67 8.06 -4.46
CA ILE A 215 -16.71 8.94 -3.80
C ILE A 215 -17.13 9.10 -2.35
N GLU A 216 -16.17 8.99 -1.44
CA GLU A 216 -16.38 9.10 0.00
C GLU A 216 -15.32 10.03 0.61
N PHE A 217 -15.71 10.88 1.55
CA PHE A 217 -14.79 11.70 2.32
C PHE A 217 -14.50 11.01 3.66
N TRP A 218 -13.21 10.76 3.93
CA TRP A 218 -12.76 10.00 5.10
C TRP A 218 -12.27 10.88 6.25
N ASP A 219 -12.20 12.19 6.02
CA ASP A 219 -11.88 13.19 7.02
C ASP A 219 -12.53 14.54 6.63
N GLN A 220 -12.46 15.51 7.54
CA GLN A 220 -13.22 16.75 7.45
C GLN A 220 -12.58 17.79 6.54
N CYS A 221 -13.41 18.39 5.69
CA CYS A 221 -13.03 19.60 4.95
C CYS A 221 -14.14 20.65 4.94
N VAL A 222 -13.78 21.86 4.53
CA VAL A 222 -14.72 22.96 4.34
C VAL A 222 -14.94 23.27 2.88
N ALA A 223 -16.17 23.62 2.54
CA ALA A 223 -16.55 24.01 1.19
C ALA A 223 -17.43 25.27 1.22
N TYR A 224 -17.53 25.94 0.07
CA TYR A 224 -18.52 27.01 -0.10
C TYR A 224 -19.94 26.42 -0.15
N PRO A 225 -20.98 27.19 0.25
CA PRO A 225 -22.35 26.72 0.15
C PRO A 225 -22.73 26.33 -1.28
N GLY A 226 -23.36 25.15 -1.41
CA GLY A 226 -23.74 24.56 -2.69
C GLY A 226 -22.58 24.06 -3.56
N ALA A 227 -21.36 23.97 -3.03
CA ALA A 227 -20.22 23.38 -3.74
C ALA A 227 -20.46 21.90 -4.05
N ILE A 228 -21.06 21.16 -3.10
CA ILE A 228 -21.41 19.75 -3.31
C ILE A 228 -22.39 19.59 -4.46
N GLU A 229 -23.41 20.45 -4.53
CA GLU A 229 -24.39 20.38 -5.62
C GLU A 229 -23.76 20.72 -6.98
N ARG A 230 -22.94 21.79 -7.03
CA ARG A 230 -22.17 22.13 -8.25
C ARG A 230 -21.24 20.99 -8.69
N PHE A 231 -20.66 20.26 -7.74
CA PHE A 231 -19.84 19.09 -8.02
C PHE A 231 -20.68 17.94 -8.59
N LYS A 232 -21.80 17.61 -7.95
CA LYS A 232 -22.74 16.57 -8.42
C LYS A 232 -23.23 16.84 -9.84
N ASP A 233 -23.57 18.09 -10.16
CA ASP A 233 -24.01 18.52 -11.50
C ASP A 233 -22.99 18.23 -12.62
N ARG A 234 -21.71 18.10 -12.27
CA ARG A 234 -20.61 17.83 -13.21
C ARG A 234 -20.22 16.36 -13.30
N MET A 235 -20.74 15.55 -12.37
CA MET A 235 -20.48 14.12 -12.27
C MET A 235 -21.61 13.30 -12.91
N PRO A 236 -21.40 12.02 -13.23
CA PRO A 236 -22.47 11.16 -13.69
C PRO A 236 -23.61 11.07 -12.66
N PRO A 237 -24.87 11.01 -13.09
CA PRO A 237 -26.02 10.92 -12.18
C PRO A 237 -26.06 9.60 -11.37
N THR A 238 -25.23 8.62 -11.75
CA THR A 238 -25.07 7.35 -11.05
C THR A 238 -24.05 7.40 -9.92
N LEU A 239 -23.32 8.52 -9.76
CA LEU A 239 -22.33 8.67 -8.69
C LEU A 239 -23.01 8.55 -7.33
N LYS A 240 -22.47 7.68 -6.49
CA LYS A 240 -22.75 7.67 -5.05
C LYS A 240 -21.74 8.60 -4.37
N LEU A 241 -22.24 9.62 -3.68
CA LEU A 241 -21.40 10.59 -2.99
C LEU A 241 -21.76 10.61 -1.51
N ASP A 242 -20.90 10.02 -0.69
CA ASP A 242 -20.88 10.29 0.75
C ASP A 242 -20.13 11.61 0.97
N HIS A 243 -20.74 12.55 1.69
CA HIS A 243 -20.21 13.88 1.94
C HIS A 243 -20.52 14.34 3.37
N ASP A 244 -20.72 13.39 4.29
CA ASP A 244 -21.05 13.70 5.69
C ASP A 244 -19.91 14.49 6.39
N GLU A 245 -18.67 14.30 5.94
CA GLU A 245 -17.49 15.02 6.44
C GLU A 245 -17.20 16.36 5.70
N VAL A 246 -18.08 16.81 4.80
CA VAL A 246 -17.94 18.10 4.11
C VAL A 246 -18.81 19.17 4.77
N LEU A 247 -18.17 20.15 5.39
CA LEU A 247 -18.84 21.28 6.01
C LEU A 247 -19.00 22.45 5.01
N GLU A 248 -20.20 22.65 4.49
CA GLU A 248 -20.54 23.83 3.70
C GLU A 248 -20.84 25.03 4.61
N THR A 249 -20.00 26.07 4.57
CA THR A 249 -20.14 27.25 5.44
C THR A 249 -19.86 28.56 4.70
N ASN A 250 -20.43 29.67 5.16
CA ASN A 250 -20.08 31.02 4.68
C ASN A 250 -18.91 31.63 5.47
N ASP A 251 -18.50 30.99 6.55
CA ASP A 251 -17.43 31.49 7.41
C ASP A 251 -16.08 31.14 6.78
N ASN A 252 -15.24 32.15 6.56
CA ASN A 252 -13.87 31.92 6.12
C ASN A 252 -13.10 31.24 7.27
N MET A 253 -12.92 29.93 7.15
CA MET A 253 -12.06 29.15 8.01
C MET A 253 -10.66 29.16 7.41
N TRP A 254 -9.71 29.74 8.14
CA TRP A 254 -8.32 29.95 7.73
C TRP A 254 -7.42 28.89 8.34
#